data_AF-A0A2P5LKQ4-F1
#
_entry.id   AF-A0A2P5LKQ4-F1
#
_cell.length_a   1.000
_cell.length_b   1.000
_cell.length_c   1.000
_cell.angle_alpha   90.00
_cell.angle_beta   90.00
_cell.angle_gamma   90.00
#
_symmetry.space_group_name_H-M   'P 1'
#
loop_
_entity.id
_entity.type
_entity.pdbx_description
1 polymer ?
#
loop_
_entity_poly.entity_id
_entity_poly.type
_entity_poly.pdbx_seq_one_letter_code
_entity_poly.pdbx_strand_id
1 'polypeptide(L)'
;MTAAQEASVDLRKARSNAGKIIEHHLGSKPKSIVARGGGITNFVFEVRHAEGDFIVRMNATPDKLKDYLKEQWAITKASEAGVPTAKILEVGADIIGMPYMVLPKVEG
;
A
#
# COMPACT_ATOMS: atom_id res chain seq x y z
N MET A 1 -5.43 -28.68 -16.34
CA MET A 1 -4.30 -28.12 -15.56
C MET A 1 -4.85 -26.99 -14.73
N THR A 2 -4.52 -27.01 -13.44
CA THR A 2 -5.29 -26.47 -12.32
C THR A 2 -5.17 -24.96 -12.21
N ALA A 3 -6.29 -24.24 -12.30
CA ALA A 3 -6.34 -22.81 -12.03
C ALA A 3 -6.21 -22.59 -10.52
N ALA A 4 -5.08 -21.99 -10.15
CA ALA A 4 -4.80 -21.19 -8.96
C ALA A 4 -5.52 -21.57 -7.65
N GLN A 5 -4.75 -22.13 -6.73
CA GLN A 5 -4.92 -21.88 -5.30
C GLN A 5 -4.75 -20.37 -5.04
N GLU A 6 -5.81 -19.58 -5.20
CA GLU A 6 -5.85 -18.21 -4.66
C GLU A 6 -6.10 -18.32 -3.15
N ALA A 7 -5.01 -18.33 -2.37
CA ALA A 7 -5.09 -18.16 -0.94
C ALA A 7 -5.70 -16.77 -0.65
N SER A 8 -6.96 -16.75 -0.19
CA SER A 8 -7.58 -15.53 0.34
C SER A 8 -6.74 -15.06 1.53
N VAL A 9 -5.95 -14.02 1.34
CA VAL A 9 -5.22 -13.40 2.46
C VAL A 9 -6.27 -12.89 3.43
N ASP A 10 -6.27 -13.43 4.65
CA ASP A 10 -7.16 -13.00 5.74
C ASP A 10 -7.02 -11.49 5.96
N LEU A 11 -8.15 -10.77 5.90
CA LEU A 11 -8.26 -9.33 6.18
C LEU A 11 -7.57 -8.92 7.49
N ARG A 12 -7.60 -9.78 8.51
CA ARG A 12 -6.91 -9.55 9.78
C ARG A 12 -5.39 -9.57 9.61
N LYS A 13 -4.86 -10.52 8.84
CA LYS A 13 -3.43 -10.60 8.50
C LYS A 13 -3.01 -9.41 7.63
N ALA A 14 -3.81 -9.05 6.62
CA ALA A 14 -3.58 -7.88 5.80
C ALA A 14 -3.54 -6.59 6.65
N ARG A 15 -4.47 -6.43 7.60
CA ARG A 15 -4.48 -5.29 8.53
C ARG A 15 -3.22 -5.23 9.40
N SER A 16 -2.78 -6.37 9.92
CA SER A 16 -1.53 -6.47 10.69
C SER A 16 -0.31 -6.05 9.84
N ASN A 17 -0.28 -6.49 8.58
CA ASN A 17 0.76 -6.12 7.63
C ASN A 17 0.77 -4.62 7.31
N ALA A 18 -0.39 -3.97 7.18
CA ALA A 18 -0.46 -2.52 7.04
C ALA A 18 0.19 -1.78 8.23
N GLY A 19 0.01 -2.32 9.45
CA GLY A 19 0.68 -1.79 10.64
C GLY A 19 2.20 -1.92 10.58
N LYS A 20 2.72 -3.07 10.14
CA LYS A 20 4.17 -3.31 9.97
C LYS A 20 4.79 -2.40 8.93
N ILE A 21 4.09 -2.17 7.81
CA ILE A 21 4.55 -1.27 6.75
C ILE A 21 4.68 0.15 7.30
N ILE A 22 3.68 0.64 8.04
CA ILE A 22 3.72 2.00 8.59
C ILE A 22 4.76 2.13 9.69
N GLU A 23 4.90 1.13 10.57
CA GLU A 23 5.96 1.12 11.59
C GLU A 23 7.36 1.07 10.96
N HIS A 24 7.53 0.36 9.83
CA HIS A 24 8.77 0.39 9.06
C HIS A 24 9.04 1.77 8.45
N HIS A 25 8.04 2.36 7.78
CA HIS A 25 8.19 3.62 7.05
C HIS A 25 8.42 4.82 7.97
N LEU A 26 7.70 4.88 9.11
CA LEU A 26 7.66 6.04 10.00
C LEU A 26 8.37 5.79 11.34
N GLY A 27 8.86 4.58 11.59
CA GLY A 27 9.59 4.23 12.82
C GLY A 27 8.72 4.09 14.07
N SER A 28 7.40 4.23 13.98
CA SER A 28 6.50 4.08 15.12
C SER A 28 5.12 3.50 14.73
N LYS A 29 4.40 2.97 15.73
CA LYS A 29 3.14 2.25 15.48
C LYS A 29 2.00 3.19 15.08
N PRO A 30 1.07 2.74 14.22
CA PRO A 30 -0.12 3.51 13.93
C PRO A 30 -1.08 3.59 15.12
N LYS A 31 -1.83 4.69 15.20
CA LYS A 31 -2.90 4.91 16.18
C LYS A 31 -4.14 4.07 15.85
N SER A 32 -4.50 4.00 14.58
CA SER A 32 -5.62 3.18 14.11
C SER A 32 -5.44 2.78 12.64
N ILE A 33 -6.13 1.70 12.26
CA ILE A 33 -6.11 1.16 10.90
C ILE A 33 -7.55 0.80 10.53
N VAL A 34 -8.04 1.30 9.40
CA VAL A 34 -9.42 1.08 8.92
C VAL A 34 -9.35 0.53 7.50
N ALA A 35 -9.99 -0.61 7.25
CA ALA A 35 -10.13 -1.13 5.90
C ALA A 35 -11.07 -0.21 5.10
N ARG A 36 -10.61 0.28 3.95
CA ARG A 36 -11.41 1.14 3.05
C ARG A 36 -12.02 0.37 1.87
N GLY A 37 -11.84 -0.95 1.85
CA GLY A 37 -12.27 -1.83 0.78
C GLY A 37 -11.14 -2.14 -0.20
N GLY A 38 -11.47 -2.95 -1.19
CA GLY A 38 -10.55 -3.45 -2.20
C GLY A 38 -11.06 -4.78 -2.75
N GLY A 39 -10.82 -5.04 -4.03
CA GLY A 39 -11.25 -6.29 -4.66
C GLY A 39 -10.59 -7.51 -4.02
N ILE A 40 -10.94 -8.71 -4.50
CA ILE A 40 -10.46 -10.00 -3.97
C ILE A 40 -8.94 -10.03 -3.70
N THR A 41 -8.15 -9.32 -4.51
CA THR A 41 -6.68 -9.32 -4.45
C THR A 41 -6.06 -8.02 -3.96
N ASN A 42 -6.81 -6.92 -3.88
CA ASN A 42 -6.30 -5.60 -3.49
C ASN A 42 -6.79 -5.26 -2.09
N PHE A 43 -5.88 -5.00 -1.16
CA PHE A 43 -6.23 -4.52 0.17
C PHE A 43 -5.88 -3.04 0.29
N VAL A 44 -6.85 -2.21 0.69
CA VAL A 44 -6.62 -0.79 0.95
C VAL A 44 -6.98 -0.47 2.39
N PHE A 45 -6.01 0.09 3.11
CA PHE A 45 -6.16 0.52 4.49
C PHE A 45 -5.89 2.01 4.62
N GLU A 46 -6.77 2.71 5.31
CA GLU A 46 -6.47 4.01 5.90
C GLU A 46 -5.78 3.79 7.23
N VAL A 47 -4.64 4.44 7.44
CA VAL A 47 -3.84 4.32 8.64
C VAL A 47 -3.63 5.69 9.26
N ARG A 48 -4.06 5.87 10.50
CA ARG A 48 -3.80 7.09 11.27
C ARG A 48 -2.51 6.94 12.06
N HIS A 49 -1.60 7.90 11.94
CA HIS A 49 -0.32 7.92 12.64
C HIS A 49 -0.12 9.28 13.34
N ALA A 50 0.95 9.41 14.15
CA ALA A 50 1.28 10.69 14.78
C ALA A 50 1.68 11.77 13.77
N GLU A 51 2.30 11.36 12.66
CA GLU A 51 2.82 12.24 11.60
C GLU A 51 1.82 12.56 10.49
N GLY A 52 0.62 11.97 10.53
CA GLY A 52 -0.42 12.17 9.53
C GLY A 52 -1.25 10.93 9.26
N ASP A 53 -2.13 11.04 8.28
CA ASP A 53 -2.96 9.93 7.80
C ASP A 53 -2.41 9.42 6.46
N PHE A 54 -2.45 8.11 6.30
CA PHE A 54 -1.83 7.41 5.18
C PHE A 54 -2.78 6.39 4.56
N ILE A 55 -2.56 6.09 3.29
CA ILE A 55 -3.17 4.98 2.57
C ILE A 55 -2.10 3.92 2.33
N VAL A 56 -2.37 2.70 2.78
CA VAL A 56 -1.56 1.52 2.49
C VAL A 56 -2.32 0.63 1.52
N ARG A 57 -1.75 0.43 0.34
CA ARG A 57 -2.24 -0.53 -0.66
C ARG A 57 -1.36 -1.77 -0.62
N MET A 58 -1.96 -2.95 -0.67
CA MET A 58 -1.25 -4.23 -0.77
C MET A 58 -1.93 -5.14 -1.79
N ASN A 59 -1.16 -6.04 -2.38
CA ASN A 59 -1.69 -7.07 -3.25
C ASN A 59 -1.08 -8.44 -2.92
N ALA A 60 -1.88 -9.51 -2.99
CA ALA A 60 -1.41 -10.87 -2.74
C ALA A 60 -0.54 -11.44 -3.89
N THR A 61 -0.65 -10.90 -5.10
CA THR A 61 0.08 -11.34 -6.29
C THR A 61 1.45 -10.67 -6.38
N PRO A 62 2.58 -11.40 -6.30
CA PRO A 62 3.93 -10.82 -6.31
C PRO A 62 4.24 -9.94 -7.53
N ASP A 63 3.72 -10.28 -8.70
CA ASP A 63 3.95 -9.52 -9.94
C ASP A 63 3.42 -8.08 -9.89
N LYS A 64 2.51 -7.77 -8.95
CA LYS A 64 1.99 -6.41 -8.75
C LYS A 64 3.04 -5.42 -8.28
N LEU A 65 4.19 -5.88 -7.78
CA LEU A 65 5.31 -4.99 -7.44
C LEU A 65 5.74 -4.18 -8.67
N LYS A 66 5.83 -4.81 -9.84
CA LYS A 66 6.22 -4.12 -11.09
C LYS A 66 5.21 -3.04 -11.48
N ASP A 67 3.93 -3.29 -11.24
CA ASP A 67 2.87 -2.30 -11.52
C ASP A 67 2.98 -1.11 -10.58
N TYR A 68 3.22 -1.34 -9.27
CA TYR A 68 3.42 -0.26 -8.30
C TYR A 68 4.69 0.56 -8.59
N LEU A 69 5.79 -0.08 -9.01
CA LEU A 69 7.01 0.63 -9.41
C LEU A 69 6.80 1.49 -10.65
N LYS A 70 6.02 1.01 -11.63
CA LYS A 70 5.64 1.81 -12.81
C LYS A 70 4.74 2.98 -12.42
N GLU A 71 3.80 2.78 -11.51
CA GLU A 71 2.92 3.83 -11.00
C GLU A 71 3.74 4.93 -10.27
N GLN A 72 4.68 4.54 -9.41
CA GLN A 72 5.62 5.46 -8.78
C GLN A 72 6.43 6.24 -9.81
N TRP A 73 7.02 5.56 -10.79
CA TRP A 73 7.77 6.22 -11.86
C TRP A 73 6.93 7.22 -12.64
N ALA A 74 5.71 6.86 -13.03
CA ALA A 74 4.82 7.73 -13.81
C ALA A 74 4.44 8.98 -13.01
N ILE A 75 4.11 8.83 -11.72
CA ILE A 75 3.80 9.94 -10.82
C ILE A 75 5.00 10.86 -10.64
N THR A 76 6.20 10.30 -10.44
CA THR A 76 7.43 11.09 -10.34
C THR A 76 7.67 11.89 -11.62
N LYS A 77 7.51 11.29 -12.81
CA LYS A 77 7.69 11.99 -14.09
C LYS A 77 6.65 13.08 -14.34
N ALA A 78 5.40 12.85 -13.99
CA ALA A 78 4.37 13.86 -14.07
C ALA A 78 4.66 15.04 -13.12
N SER A 79 5.11 14.75 -11.89
CA SER A 79 5.50 15.78 -10.92
C SER A 79 6.71 16.60 -11.38
N GLU A 80 7.74 15.96 -11.94
CA GLU A 80 8.90 16.63 -12.55
C GLU A 80 8.50 17.56 -13.70
N ALA A 81 7.40 17.26 -14.41
CA ALA A 81 6.84 18.09 -15.47
C ALA A 81 5.91 19.21 -14.95
N GLY A 82 5.77 19.38 -13.64
CA GLY A 82 4.93 20.41 -13.01
C GLY A 82 3.44 20.05 -12.93
N VAL A 83 3.06 18.79 -13.21
CA VAL A 83 1.67 18.34 -13.07
C VAL A 83 1.38 18.04 -11.61
N PRO A 84 0.31 18.59 -11.01
CA PRO A 84 -0.13 18.20 -9.67
C PRO A 84 -0.49 16.72 -9.63
N THR A 85 0.27 15.93 -8.88
CA THR A 85 0.08 14.49 -8.75
C THR A 85 -0.08 14.09 -7.28
N ALA A 86 -0.65 12.91 -7.05
CA ALA A 86 -0.53 12.26 -5.76
C ALA A 86 0.96 12.04 -5.41
N LYS A 87 1.26 11.92 -4.11
CA LYS A 87 2.60 11.56 -3.64
C LYS A 87 2.64 10.07 -3.31
N ILE A 88 3.64 9.35 -3.80
CA ILE A 88 3.95 8.00 -3.34
C ILE A 88 5.18 8.10 -2.44
N LEU A 89 5.04 7.64 -1.21
CA LEU A 89 6.11 7.68 -0.21
C LEU A 89 7.02 6.47 -0.32
N GLU A 90 6.44 5.30 -0.58
CA GLU A 90 7.17 4.04 -0.67
C GLU A 90 6.44 3.03 -1.54
N VAL A 91 7.22 2.21 -2.26
CA VAL A 91 6.79 0.96 -2.89
C VAL A 91 7.78 -0.11 -2.49
N GLY A 92 7.29 -1.27 -2.06
CA GLY A 92 8.15 -2.36 -1.62
C GLY A 92 7.43 -3.70 -1.56
N ALA A 93 8.16 -4.74 -1.14
CA ALA A 93 7.59 -6.06 -0.88
C ALA A 93 8.24 -6.78 0.32
N ASP A 94 9.47 -6.40 0.69
CA ASP A 94 10.32 -7.18 1.60
C ASP A 94 9.79 -7.24 3.05
N ILE A 95 9.07 -6.20 3.48
CA ILE A 95 8.61 -6.07 4.88
C ILE A 95 7.53 -7.09 5.24
N ILE A 96 6.71 -7.49 4.26
CA ILE A 96 5.55 -8.35 4.49
C ILE A 96 5.47 -9.54 3.53
N GLY A 97 6.44 -9.68 2.62
CA GLY A 97 6.48 -10.71 1.57
C GLY A 97 5.40 -10.52 0.50
N MET A 98 4.81 -9.34 0.40
CA MET A 98 3.75 -8.99 -0.55
C MET A 98 3.96 -7.56 -1.05
N PRO A 99 3.69 -7.27 -2.33
CA PRO A 99 3.75 -5.92 -2.86
C PRO A 99 2.88 -4.95 -2.08
N TYR A 100 3.44 -3.78 -1.75
CA TYR A 100 2.75 -2.70 -1.08
C TYR A 100 3.15 -1.32 -1.62
N MET A 101 2.30 -0.35 -1.33
CA MET A 101 2.54 1.06 -1.61
C MET A 101 1.97 1.92 -0.47
N VAL A 102 2.74 2.94 -0.07
CA VAL A 102 2.36 3.93 0.95
C VAL A 102 2.16 5.30 0.31
N LEU A 103 1.02 5.93 0.60
CA LEU A 103 0.68 7.27 0.14
C LEU A 103 0.20 8.10 1.33
N PRO A 104 0.39 9.44 1.34
CA PRO A 104 -0.35 10.29 2.26
C PRO A 104 -1.84 10.26 1.87
N LYS A 105 -2.72 10.34 2.86
CA LYS A 105 -4.15 10.50 2.60
C LYS A 105 -4.41 11.90 2.06
N VAL A 106 -5.16 11.98 0.97
CA VAL A 106 -5.68 13.24 0.42
C VAL A 106 -7.16 13.30 0.78
N GLU A 107 -7.57 14.35 1.50
CA GLU A 107 -8.98 14.64 1.75
C GLU A 107 -9.60 15.25 0.49
N GLY A 108 -10.78 14.77 0.11
CA GLY A 108 -11.51 15.20 -1.09
C GLY A 108 -12.98 14.84 -1.00
#